data_AF-A0A2G6N9S9-F1
#
_entry.id   AF-A0A2G6N9S9-F1
#
_cell.length_a   1.000
_cell.length_b   1.000
_cell.length_c   1.000
_cell.angle_alpha   90.00
_cell.angle_beta   90.00
_cell.angle_gamma   90.00
#
_symmetry.space_group_name_H-M   'P 1'
#
loop_
_entity.id
_entity.type
_entity.pdbx_description
1 polymer ?
#
loop_
_entity_poly.entity_id
_entity_poly.type
_entity_poly.pdbx_seq_one_letter_code
_entity_poly.pdbx_strand_id
1 'polypeptide(L)'
;MSTLDYLLLFIGMGLVTYIPRWLPLIYLAHRQLPRWLVDWLSLIPVAILSALLAPGLFTTGEPKVLDFGKPELLAALPTLLFALKTKSLGGTVLVGMAFHWLLHLP
;
A
#
# COMPACT_ATOMS: atom_id res chain seq x y z
N MET A 1 -32.68 2.16 7.46
CA MET A 1 -31.76 2.46 8.57
C MET A 1 -31.99 3.90 8.97
N SER A 2 -32.27 4.13 10.24
CA SER A 2 -32.63 5.43 10.80
C SER A 2 -31.39 6.34 10.93
N THR A 3 -31.58 7.66 11.04
CA THR A 3 -30.49 8.61 11.27
C THR A 3 -29.73 8.33 12.56
N LEU A 4 -30.40 7.77 13.57
CA LEU A 4 -29.79 7.31 14.83
C LEU A 4 -28.81 6.16 14.61
N ASP A 5 -29.12 5.23 13.69
CA ASP A 5 -28.23 4.11 13.37
C ASP A 5 -26.92 4.62 12.75
N TYR A 6 -26.98 5.62 11.87
CA TYR A 6 -25.80 6.25 11.29
C TYR A 6 -24.95 6.99 12.33
N LEU A 7 -25.60 7.67 13.28
CA LEU A 7 -24.93 8.41 14.35
C LEU A 7 -24.20 7.45 15.30
N LEU A 8 -24.85 6.33 15.66
CA LEU A 8 -24.26 5.25 16.45
C LEU A 8 -23.11 4.55 15.71
N LEU A 9 -23.24 4.30 14.40
CA LEU A 9 -22.17 3.74 13.58
C LEU A 9 -20.95 4.67 13.52
N PHE A 10 -21.17 5.98 13.36
CA PHE A 10 -20.08 6.94 13.28
C PHE A 10 -19.30 7.03 14.60
N ILE A 11 -20.03 7.10 15.73
CA ILE A 11 -19.41 7.12 17.06
C ILE A 11 -18.74 5.78 17.38
N GLY A 12 -19.39 4.65 17.06
CA GLY A 12 -18.84 3.31 17.27
C GLY A 12 -17.58 3.06 16.45
N MET A 13 -17.58 3.43 15.16
CA MET A 13 -16.41 3.32 14.28
C MET A 13 -15.28 4.25 14.74
N GLY A 14 -15.63 5.47 15.17
CA GLY A 14 -14.69 6.42 15.76
C GLY A 14 -13.99 5.83 16.99
N LEU A 15 -14.76 5.34 17.97
CA LEU A 15 -14.21 4.72 19.18
C LEU A 15 -13.32 3.52 18.85
N VAL A 16 -13.79 2.58 18.04
CA VAL A 16 -13.04 1.36 17.68
C VAL A 16 -11.78 1.67 16.87
N THR A 17 -11.72 2.78 16.13
CA THR A 17 -10.51 3.18 15.39
C THR A 17 -9.54 3.97 16.28
N TYR A 18 -10.07 4.86 17.11
CA TYR A 18 -9.26 5.78 17.91
C TYR A 18 -8.63 5.08 19.11
N ILE A 19 -9.37 4.21 19.80
CA ILE A 19 -8.90 3.47 20.98
C ILE A 19 -7.62 2.67 20.68
N PRO A 20 -7.58 1.75 19.70
CA PRO A 20 -6.38 0.96 19.40
C PRO A 20 -5.25 1.80 18.79
N ARG A 21 -5.50 3.03 18.35
CA ARG A 21 -4.45 3.93 17.83
C ARG A 21 -3.84 4.79 18.94
N TRP A 22 -4.66 5.29 19.86
CA TRP A 22 -4.23 6.07 21.02
C TRP A 22 -3.62 5.21 22.12
N LEU A 23 -4.12 3.99 22.32
CA LEU A 23 -3.62 3.07 23.33
C LEU A 23 -2.10 2.76 23.17
N PRO A 24 -1.60 2.35 21.98
CA PRO A 24 -0.17 2.15 21.79
C PRO A 24 0.59 3.47 21.84
N LEU A 25 0.02 4.57 21.34
CA LEU A 25 0.68 5.88 21.40
C LEU A 25 0.91 6.35 22.84
N ILE A 26 -0.07 6.24 23.74
CA ILE A 26 0.06 6.68 25.13
C ILE A 26 0.91 5.71 25.96
N TYR A 27 0.74 4.40 25.73
CA TYR A 27 1.50 3.36 26.42
C TYR A 27 2.99 3.36 26.03
N LEU A 28 3.31 3.61 24.75
CA LEU A 28 4.69 3.78 24.29
C LEU A 28 5.21 5.20 24.48
N ALA A 29 4.39 6.26 24.52
CA ALA A 29 4.89 7.64 24.66
C ALA A 29 5.68 7.88 25.95
N HIS A 30 5.39 7.13 27.02
CA HIS A 30 6.10 7.23 28.30
C HIS A 30 7.36 6.35 28.37
N ARG A 31 7.61 5.47 27.39
CA ARG A 31 8.85 4.71 27.29
C ARG A 31 9.63 5.19 26.08
N GLN A 32 10.94 5.40 26.24
CA GLN A 32 11.80 5.62 25.09
C GLN A 32 11.74 4.37 24.20
N LEU A 33 10.92 4.43 23.16
CA LEU A 33 10.83 3.42 22.11
C LEU A 33 12.26 3.14 21.63
N PRO A 34 12.75 1.90 21.75
CA PRO A 34 14.10 1.60 21.33
C PRO A 34 14.20 1.83 19.82
N ARG A 35 15.27 2.49 19.37
CA ARG A 35 15.43 2.95 17.98
C ARG A 35 15.13 1.86 16.94
N TRP A 36 15.54 0.63 17.21
CA TRP A 36 15.28 -0.54 16.35
C TRP A 36 13.78 -0.78 16.09
N LEU A 37 12.90 -0.53 17.06
CA LEU A 37 11.47 -0.77 16.92
C LEU A 37 10.81 0.33 16.09
N VAL A 38 11.26 1.57 16.23
CA VAL A 38 10.80 2.70 15.40
C VAL A 38 11.19 2.48 13.95
N ASP A 39 12.45 2.08 13.71
CA ASP A 39 12.94 1.74 12.37
C ASP A 39 12.13 0.59 11.78
N TRP A 40 11.82 -0.45 12.57
CA TRP A 40 11.01 -1.58 12.10
C TRP A 40 9.56 -1.18 11.80
N LEU A 41 8.93 -0.35 12.65
CA LEU A 41 7.58 0.17 12.41
C LEU A 41 7.51 1.00 11.12
N SER A 42 8.56 1.75 10.80
CA SER A 42 8.63 2.54 9.56
C SER A 42 8.64 1.69 8.28
N LEU A 43 9.00 0.40 8.38
CA LEU A 43 9.01 -0.55 7.26
C LEU A 43 7.63 -1.18 7.00
N ILE A 44 6.74 -1.18 7.99
CA ILE A 44 5.39 -1.78 7.88
C ILE A 44 4.61 -1.21 6.69
N PRO A 45 4.50 0.12 6.49
CA PRO A 45 3.75 0.69 5.36
C PRO A 45 4.30 0.24 4.01
N VAL A 46 5.62 0.25 3.83
CA VAL A 46 6.28 -0.14 2.57
C VAL A 46 6.08 -1.63 2.30
N ALA A 47 6.17 -2.48 3.33
CA ALA A 47 5.94 -3.92 3.20
C ALA A 47 4.49 -4.23 2.81
N ILE A 48 3.51 -3.57 3.44
CA ILE A 48 2.09 -3.75 3.12
C ILE A 48 1.80 -3.31 1.68
N LEU A 49 2.28 -2.12 1.27
CA LEU A 49 2.10 -1.64 -0.10
C LEU A 49 2.74 -2.59 -1.12
N SER A 50 3.93 -3.10 -0.83
CA SER A 50 4.63 -4.06 -1.71
C SER A 50 3.89 -5.40 -1.78
N ALA A 51 3.41 -5.92 -0.65
CA ALA A 51 2.65 -7.16 -0.57
C ALA A 51 1.26 -7.05 -1.23
N LEU A 52 0.69 -5.84 -1.27
CA LEU A 52 -0.58 -5.57 -1.96
C LEU A 52 -0.36 -5.43 -3.47
N LEU A 53 0.74 -4.81 -3.89
CA LEU A 53 1.11 -4.62 -5.29
C LEU A 53 1.54 -5.94 -5.95
N ALA A 54 2.31 -6.77 -5.24
CA ALA A 54 2.85 -8.04 -5.74
C ALA A 54 1.78 -8.95 -6.40
N PRO A 55 0.67 -9.34 -5.75
CA PRO A 55 -0.33 -10.19 -6.37
C PRO A 55 -1.02 -9.53 -7.57
N GLY A 56 -1.11 -8.19 -7.59
CA GLY A 56 -1.63 -7.44 -8.74
C GLY A 56 -0.70 -7.47 -9.96
N LEU A 57 0.60 -7.70 -9.76
CA LEU A 57 1.58 -7.85 -10.83
C LEU A 57 1.81 -9.31 -11.24
N PHE A 58 1.85 -10.23 -10.27
CA PHE A 58 2.25 -11.62 -10.47
C PHE A 58 1.07 -12.58 -10.71
N THR A 59 -0.17 -12.15 -10.53
CA THR A 59 -1.32 -13.06 -10.60
C THR A 59 -2.48 -12.46 -11.36
N THR A 60 -3.22 -13.27 -12.10
CA THR A 60 -4.42 -12.82 -12.82
C THR A 60 -5.53 -13.85 -12.77
N GLY A 61 -6.76 -13.34 -12.63
CA GLY A 61 -7.98 -14.12 -12.73
C GLY A 61 -8.26 -15.00 -11.51
N GLU A 62 -9.53 -15.43 -11.44
CA GLU A 62 -10.00 -16.54 -10.61
C GLU A 62 -10.13 -17.76 -11.53
N PRO A 63 -9.36 -18.85 -11.35
CA PRO A 63 -8.38 -19.11 -10.29
C PRO A 63 -7.04 -18.39 -10.51
N LYS A 64 -6.35 -18.06 -9.41
CA LYS A 64 -5.02 -17.42 -9.39
C LYS A 64 -3.98 -18.28 -10.10
N VAL A 65 -3.79 -18.08 -11.40
CA VAL A 65 -2.69 -18.71 -12.15
C VAL A 65 -1.51 -17.73 -12.21
N LEU A 66 -0.31 -18.23 -11.90
CA LEU A 66 0.93 -17.50 -12.07
C LEU A 66 1.24 -17.41 -13.57
N ASP A 67 1.02 -16.23 -14.15
CA ASP A 67 1.29 -15.97 -15.56
C ASP A 67 2.45 -14.98 -15.69
N PHE A 68 3.65 -15.53 -15.92
CA PHE A 68 4.88 -14.78 -16.09
C PHE A 68 5.01 -14.11 -17.47
N GLY A 69 4.08 -14.38 -18.39
CA GLY A 69 4.10 -13.87 -19.77
C GLY A 69 3.41 -12.52 -19.97
N LYS A 70 3.00 -11.86 -18.89
CA LYS A 70 2.12 -10.69 -18.98
C LYS A 70 2.81 -9.39 -19.35
N PRO A 71 2.19 -8.56 -20.22
CA PRO A 71 2.65 -7.21 -20.51
C PRO A 71 2.74 -6.33 -19.25
N GLU A 72 1.92 -6.60 -18.23
CA GLU A 72 1.98 -5.92 -16.93
C GLU A 72 3.31 -6.19 -16.19
N LEU A 73 3.81 -7.43 -16.26
CA LEU A 73 5.07 -7.83 -15.62
C LEU A 73 6.28 -7.27 -16.38
N LEU A 74 6.20 -7.25 -17.71
CA LEU A 74 7.19 -6.61 -18.59
C LEU A 74 7.21 -5.08 -18.41
N ALA A 75 6.07 -4.44 -18.12
CA ALA A 75 6.00 -3.02 -17.77
C ALA A 75 6.48 -2.72 -16.34
N ALA A 76 6.35 -3.69 -15.42
CA ALA A 76 6.80 -3.58 -14.03
C ALA A 76 8.34 -3.53 -13.91
N LEU A 77 9.07 -4.30 -14.74
CA LEU A 77 10.54 -4.32 -14.74
C LEU A 77 11.19 -2.94 -15.01
N PRO A 78 10.87 -2.22 -16.10
CA PRO A 78 11.44 -0.91 -16.38
C PRO A 78 10.94 0.16 -15.40
N THR A 79 9.69 0.09 -14.92
CA THR A 79 9.20 1.03 -13.90
C THR A 79 9.88 0.82 -12.56
N LEU A 80 10.15 -0.42 -12.15
CA LEU A 80 10.88 -0.73 -10.91
C LEU A 80 12.36 -0.30 -11.01
N LEU A 81 13.01 -0.54 -12.15
CA LEU A 81 14.37 -0.03 -12.41
C LEU A 81 14.43 1.50 -12.37
N PHE A 82 13.43 2.19 -12.94
CA PHE A 82 13.37 3.65 -12.92
C PHE A 82 13.05 4.20 -11.51
N ALA A 83 12.21 3.50 -10.74
CA ALA A 83 11.89 3.85 -9.36
C ALA A 83 13.09 3.78 -8.43
N LEU A 84 13.88 2.72 -8.54
CA LEU A 84 15.10 2.55 -7.75
C LEU A 84 16.15 3.62 -8.06
N LYS A 85 16.23 4.06 -9.33
CA LYS A 85 17.23 5.05 -9.76
C LYS A 85 16.84 6.49 -9.41
N THR A 86 15.56 6.84 -9.47
CA THR A 86 15.15 8.25 -9.43
C THR A 86 14.76 8.72 -8.01
N LYS A 87 14.42 7.81 -7.09
CA LYS A 87 13.91 8.12 -5.72
C LYS A 87 12.80 9.19 -5.68
N SER A 88 12.14 9.44 -6.81
CA SER A 88 11.16 10.51 -7.05
C SER A 88 9.82 9.87 -7.39
N LEU A 89 8.85 10.00 -6.47
CA LEU A 89 7.50 9.46 -6.62
C LEU A 89 6.79 9.99 -7.89
N GLY A 90 7.03 11.24 -8.27
CA GLY A 90 6.41 11.84 -9.46
C GLY A 90 6.94 11.25 -10.77
N GLY A 91 8.27 11.06 -10.86
CA GLY A 91 8.90 10.48 -12.05
C GLY A 91 8.47 9.04 -12.30
N THR A 92 8.28 8.26 -11.24
CA THR A 92 7.80 6.87 -11.35
C THR A 92 6.36 6.77 -11.87
N VAL A 93 5.49 7.69 -11.44
CA VAL A 93 4.09 7.70 -11.90
C VAL A 93 4.00 8.09 -13.37
N LEU A 94 4.76 9.12 -13.81
CA LEU A 94 4.76 9.55 -15.21
C LEU A 94 5.29 8.47 -16.15
N VAL A 95 6.38 7.80 -15.79
CA VAL A 95 6.94 6.71 -16.60
C VAL A 95 6.00 5.51 -16.62
N GLY A 96 5.42 5.13 -15.48
CA GLY A 96 4.44 4.04 -15.41
C GLY A 96 3.18 4.31 -16.25
N MET A 97 2.65 5.53 -16.19
CA MET A 97 1.52 5.95 -17.02
C MET A 97 1.88 5.94 -18.51
N ALA A 98 3.07 6.45 -18.89
CA ALA A 98 3.50 6.46 -20.27
C ALA A 98 3.66 5.03 -20.84
N PHE A 99 4.23 4.10 -20.07
CA PHE A 99 4.35 2.70 -20.48
C PHE A 99 3.01 1.99 -20.54
N HIS A 100 2.15 2.16 -19.53
CA HIS A 100 0.79 1.60 -19.56
C HIS A 100 0.02 2.10 -20.77
N TRP A 101 0.11 3.40 -21.07
CA TRP A 101 -0.55 3.99 -22.22
C TRP A 101 0.01 3.48 -23.55
N LEU A 102 1.32 3.29 -23.66
CA LEU A 102 1.97 2.73 -24.85
C LEU A 102 1.61 1.25 -25.09
N LEU A 103 1.37 0.48 -24.02
CA LEU A 103 0.99 -0.93 -24.08
C LEU A 103 -0.52 -1.16 -24.27
N HIS A 104 -1.36 -0.18 -23.91
CA HIS A 104 -2.82 -0.25 -24.04
C HIS A 104 -3.37 0.46 -25.29
N LEU A 105 -2.48 0.80 -26.23
CA LEU A 105 -2.85 1.26 -27.58
C LEU A 105 -3.14 0.01 -28.45
N PRO A 106 -4.38 -0.22 -28.90
CA PRO A 106 -4.70 -1.29 -29.85
C PRO A 106 -4.04 -1.07 -31.22
#